data_AF-A0A0E9ZGI2-F1
#
_entry.id   AF-A0A0E9ZGI2-F1
#
_cell.length_a   1.000
_cell.length_b   1.000
_cell.length_c   1.000
_cell.angle_alpha   90.00
_cell.angle_beta   90.00
_cell.angle_gamma   90.00
#
_symmetry.space_group_name_H-M   'P 1'
#
loop_
_entity.id
_entity.type
_entity.pdbx_description
1 polymer ?
#
loop_
_entity_poly.entity_id
_entity_poly.type
_entity_poly.pdbx_seq_one_letter_code
_entity_poly.pdbx_strand_id
1 'polypeptide(L)'
;MKPTTPLGYVQKAIDITAQRNKACPAYPIYGMLLNQLDYVKAVFEGREQDKSKLHQLSIGAIASKEFEENDPELARALKDAYYVAIQSARGLKIQLPD
;
A
#
# COMPACT_ATOMS: atom_id res chain seq x y z
N MET A 1 -16.56 -4.63 3.14
CA MET A 1 -16.13 -4.73 4.56
C MET A 1 -14.80 -4.02 4.72
N LYS A 2 -14.57 -3.31 5.83
CA LYS A 2 -13.25 -2.73 6.13
C LYS A 2 -12.30 -3.87 6.57
N PRO A 3 -11.02 -3.88 6.12
CA PRO A 3 -10.05 -4.86 6.60
C PRO A 3 -9.84 -4.74 8.11
N THR A 4 -9.70 -5.86 8.81
CA THR A 4 -9.48 -5.91 10.27
C THR A 4 -8.04 -6.28 10.63
N THR A 5 -7.16 -6.41 9.65
CA THR A 5 -5.75 -6.81 9.83
C THR A 5 -4.83 -5.94 8.98
N PRO A 6 -3.57 -5.71 9.39
CA PRO A 6 -2.60 -4.93 8.60
C PRO A 6 -2.43 -5.49 7.19
N LEU A 7 -2.29 -6.82 7.09
CA LEU A 7 -2.20 -7.53 5.81
C LEU A 7 -3.46 -7.34 4.96
N GLY A 8 -4.64 -7.25 5.57
CA GLY A 8 -5.89 -6.97 4.87
C GLY A 8 -5.92 -5.57 4.24
N TYR A 9 -5.35 -4.55 4.89
CA TYR A 9 -5.23 -3.21 4.29
C TYR A 9 -4.28 -3.22 3.09
N VAL A 10 -3.16 -3.94 3.20
CA VAL A 10 -2.21 -4.11 2.09
C VAL A 10 -2.86 -4.86 0.93
N GLN A 11 -3.56 -5.97 1.20
CA GLN A 11 -4.23 -6.75 0.16
C GLN A 11 -5.32 -5.93 -0.54
N LYS A 12 -6.12 -5.18 0.21
CA LYS A 12 -7.12 -4.27 -0.37
C LYS A 12 -6.49 -3.25 -1.32
N ALA A 13 -5.36 -2.65 -0.94
CA ALA A 13 -4.64 -1.72 -1.80
C ALA A 13 -4.12 -2.41 -3.07
N ILE A 14 -3.61 -3.64 -2.98
CA ILE A 14 -3.19 -4.45 -4.14
C ILE A 14 -4.37 -4.68 -5.09
N ASP A 15 -5.52 -5.11 -4.56
CA ASP A 15 -6.69 -5.46 -5.36
C ASP A 15 -7.22 -4.25 -6.15
N ILE A 16 -7.36 -3.10 -5.48
CA ILE A 16 -7.81 -1.85 -6.13
C ILE A 16 -6.78 -1.38 -7.16
N THR A 17 -5.48 -1.36 -6.79
CA THR A 17 -4.42 -0.94 -7.72
C THR A 17 -4.36 -1.86 -8.95
N ALA A 18 -4.52 -3.17 -8.78
CA ALA A 18 -4.53 -4.13 -9.87
C ALA A 18 -5.75 -3.95 -10.78
N GLN A 19 -6.92 -3.63 -10.21
CA GLN A 19 -8.10 -3.29 -10.98
C GLN A 19 -7.88 -2.02 -11.83
N ARG A 20 -7.30 -0.97 -11.25
CA ARG A 20 -6.99 0.27 -11.99
C ARG A 20 -5.91 0.05 -13.05
N ASN A 21 -4.89 -0.74 -12.75
CA ASN A 21 -3.85 -1.12 -13.71
C ASN A 21 -4.43 -1.84 -14.94
N LYS A 22 -5.39 -2.76 -14.73
CA LYS A 22 -6.07 -3.46 -15.83
C LYS A 22 -6.91 -2.52 -16.70
N ALA A 23 -7.55 -1.51 -16.09
CA ALA A 23 -8.33 -0.52 -16.80
C ALA A 23 -7.44 0.47 -17.59
N CYS A 24 -6.27 0.81 -17.04
CA CYS A 24 -5.36 1.82 -17.59
C CYS A 24 -3.90 1.32 -17.63
N PRO A 25 -3.57 0.28 -18.42
CA PRO A 25 -2.24 -0.36 -18.40
C PRO A 25 -1.11 0.55 -18.93
N ALA A 26 -1.45 1.64 -19.62
CA ALA A 26 -0.48 2.62 -20.12
C ALA A 26 0.18 3.46 -19.01
N TYR A 27 -0.35 3.43 -17.78
CA TYR A 27 0.15 4.23 -16.68
C TYR A 27 1.14 3.42 -15.82
N PRO A 28 2.47 3.66 -15.95
CA PRO A 28 3.49 2.86 -15.26
C PRO A 28 3.43 3.00 -13.72
N ILE A 29 2.76 4.04 -13.21
CA ILE A 29 2.61 4.28 -11.78
C ILE A 29 1.90 3.14 -11.06
N TYR A 30 0.92 2.47 -11.71
CA TYR A 30 0.22 1.35 -11.09
C TYR A 30 1.13 0.13 -10.94
N GLY A 31 1.96 -0.17 -11.94
CA GLY A 31 2.96 -1.23 -11.84
C GLY A 31 3.99 -0.97 -10.73
N MET A 32 4.44 0.28 -10.61
CA MET A 32 5.34 0.69 -9.53
C MET A 32 4.69 0.52 -8.14
N LEU A 33 3.43 0.92 -8.00
CA LEU A 33 2.68 0.75 -6.75
C LEU A 33 2.47 -0.72 -6.40
N LEU A 34 2.10 -1.56 -7.37
CA LEU A 34 1.95 -3.00 -7.17
C LEU A 34 3.25 -3.64 -6.66
N ASN A 35 4.39 -3.31 -7.25
CA ASN A 35 5.69 -3.82 -6.79
C ASN A 35 6.01 -3.40 -5.34
N GLN A 36 5.70 -2.16 -4.97
CA GLN A 36 5.90 -1.68 -3.60
C GLN A 36 4.94 -2.35 -2.60
N LEU A 37 3.68 -2.53 -2.98
CA LEU A 37 2.67 -3.19 -2.16
C LEU A 37 2.97 -4.68 -1.98
N ASP A 38 3.45 -5.36 -3.02
CA ASP A 38 3.86 -6.77 -2.95
C ASP A 38 5.07 -6.95 -2.03
N TYR A 39 6.03 -6.02 -2.04
CA TYR A 39 7.12 -6.01 -1.07
C TYR A 39 6.57 -5.86 0.37
N VAL A 40 5.66 -4.91 0.60
CA VAL A 40 5.03 -4.74 1.92
C VAL A 40 4.32 -6.03 2.35
N LYS A 41 3.57 -6.66 1.45
CA LYS A 41 2.91 -7.95 1.69
C LYS A 41 3.91 -9.05 2.08
N ALA A 42 5.01 -9.17 1.34
CA ALA A 42 6.07 -10.15 1.62
C ALA A 42 6.69 -9.96 3.02
N VAL A 43 6.87 -8.71 3.46
CA VAL A 43 7.36 -8.40 4.81
C VAL A 43 6.35 -8.84 5.87
N PHE A 44 5.05 -8.58 5.67
CA PHE A 44 4.01 -8.99 6.62
C PHE A 44 3.83 -10.50 6.71
N GLU A 45 4.06 -11.23 5.61
CA GLU A 45 4.01 -12.68 5.57
C GLU A 45 5.32 -13.34 6.06
N GLY A 46 6.34 -12.55 6.43
CA GLY A 46 7.64 -13.05 6.87
C GLY A 46 8.52 -13.64 5.76
N ARG A 47 8.12 -13.45 4.50
CA ARG A 47 8.91 -13.88 3.32
C ARG A 47 10.09 -12.95 3.06
N GLU A 48 9.95 -11.68 3.44
CA GLU A 48 11.02 -10.67 3.39
C GLU A 48 11.41 -10.26 4.82
N GLN A 49 12.70 -10.34 5.14
CA GLN A 49 13.23 -10.03 6.46
C GLN A 49 13.88 -8.65 6.51
N ASP A 50 14.36 -8.16 5.37
CA ASP A 50 14.89 -6.81 5.28
C ASP A 50 13.73 -5.81 5.31
N LYS A 51 13.56 -5.13 6.44
CA LYS A 51 12.54 -4.09 6.63
C LYS A 51 13.04 -2.69 6.28
N SER A 52 14.32 -2.53 5.94
CA SER A 52 14.93 -1.21 5.72
C SER A 52 14.23 -0.42 4.62
N LYS A 53 13.74 -1.10 3.58
CA LYS A 53 13.08 -0.47 2.43
C LYS A 53 11.65 -0.02 2.72
N LEU A 54 11.05 -0.41 3.86
CA LEU A 54 9.72 0.10 4.25
C LEU A 54 9.74 1.63 4.46
N HIS A 55 10.88 2.19 4.87
CA HIS A 55 11.05 3.63 5.03
C HIS A 55 11.25 4.40 3.71
N GLN A 56 11.49 3.67 2.61
CA GLN A 56 11.77 4.24 1.29
C GLN A 56 10.55 4.17 0.35
N LEU A 57 9.41 3.67 0.84
CA LEU A 57 8.19 3.54 0.05
C LEU A 57 7.66 4.92 -0.36
N SER A 58 7.38 5.09 -1.65
CA SER A 58 6.76 6.31 -2.19
C SER A 58 5.24 6.25 -2.23
N ILE A 59 4.63 5.13 -1.79
CA ILE A 59 3.17 4.88 -1.77
C ILE A 59 2.40 6.07 -1.21
N GLY A 60 2.76 6.55 -0.01
CA GLY A 60 2.02 7.65 0.64
C GLY A 60 2.07 8.96 -0.13
N ALA A 61 3.24 9.30 -0.71
CA ALA A 61 3.40 10.52 -1.50
C ALA A 61 2.63 10.44 -2.82
N ILE A 62 2.68 9.30 -3.50
CA ILE A 62 1.92 9.05 -4.73
C ILE A 62 0.41 9.12 -4.45
N ALA A 63 -0.06 8.50 -3.36
CA ALA A 63 -1.46 8.50 -2.99
C ALA A 63 -2.03 9.91 -2.83
N SER A 64 -1.31 10.80 -2.15
CA SER A 64 -1.74 12.20 -1.97
C SER A 64 -1.64 13.02 -3.25
N LYS A 65 -0.58 12.86 -4.05
CA LYS A 65 -0.33 13.73 -5.21
C LYS A 65 -1.13 13.36 -6.45
N GLU A 66 -1.32 12.07 -6.69
CA GLU A 66 -1.82 11.58 -7.97
C GLU A 66 -3.30 11.17 -7.89
N PHE A 67 -3.72 10.67 -6.71
CA PHE A 67 -5.01 9.99 -6.57
C PHE A 67 -5.98 10.68 -5.63
N GLU A 68 -5.54 11.59 -4.75
CA GLU A 68 -6.43 12.20 -3.74
C GLU A 68 -7.64 12.92 -4.36
N GLU A 69 -7.45 13.57 -5.50
CA GLU A 69 -8.52 14.25 -6.25
C GLU A 69 -9.16 13.34 -7.31
N ASN A 70 -8.36 12.51 -8.00
CA ASN A 70 -8.80 11.75 -9.18
C ASN A 70 -9.40 10.37 -8.86
N ASP A 71 -8.91 9.71 -7.81
CA ASP A 71 -9.36 8.39 -7.36
C ASP A 71 -9.23 8.29 -5.83
N PRO A 72 -10.14 8.97 -5.09
CA PRO A 72 -10.05 9.06 -3.63
C PRO A 72 -10.17 7.69 -2.95
N GLU A 73 -10.82 6.71 -3.59
CA GLU A 73 -10.89 5.34 -3.12
C GLU A 73 -9.51 4.68 -3.12
N LEU A 74 -8.80 4.75 -4.25
CA LEU A 74 -7.44 4.24 -4.35
C LEU A 74 -6.49 5.02 -3.43
N ALA A 75 -6.59 6.35 -3.38
CA ALA A 75 -5.78 7.18 -2.51
C ALA A 75 -5.92 6.75 -1.04
N ARG A 76 -7.14 6.52 -0.56
CA ARG A 76 -7.37 6.06 0.81
C ARG A 76 -6.76 4.69 1.05
N ALA A 77 -6.97 3.73 0.14
CA ALA A 77 -6.41 2.39 0.28
C ALA A 77 -4.87 2.40 0.34
N LEU A 78 -4.21 3.20 -0.52
CA LEU A 78 -2.76 3.35 -0.53
C LEU A 78 -2.24 4.03 0.75
N LYS A 79 -2.92 5.08 1.24
CA LYS A 79 -2.56 5.76 2.50
C LYS A 79 -2.67 4.80 3.70
N ASP A 80 -3.74 4.01 3.77
CA ASP A 80 -3.95 3.03 4.84
C ASP A 80 -2.88 1.93 4.80
N ALA A 81 -2.55 1.40 3.63
CA ALA A 81 -1.48 0.41 3.44
C ALA A 81 -0.11 0.97 3.83
N TYR A 82 0.20 2.21 3.43
CA TYR A 82 1.43 2.89 3.80
C TYR A 82 1.52 3.12 5.32
N TYR A 83 0.42 3.50 5.96
CA TYR A 83 0.37 3.74 7.40
C TYR A 83 0.70 2.47 8.20
N VAL A 84 0.14 1.31 7.85
CA VAL A 84 0.46 0.05 8.52
C VAL A 84 1.89 -0.41 8.23
N ALA A 85 2.40 -0.18 7.01
CA ALA A 85 3.78 -0.51 6.62
C ALA A 85 4.81 0.26 7.45
N ILE A 86 4.64 1.57 7.62
CA ILE A 86 5.54 2.41 8.40
C ILE A 86 5.51 2.06 9.89
N GLN A 87 4.35 1.70 10.44
CA GLN A 87 4.27 1.24 11.83
C GLN A 87 5.04 -0.07 12.04
N SER A 88 4.92 -1.01 11.10
CA SER A 88 5.69 -2.27 11.10
C SER A 88 7.20 -2.02 11.01
N ALA A 89 7.63 -1.06 10.18
CA ALA A 89 9.04 -0.68 10.03
C ALA A 89 9.66 -0.15 11.33
N ARG A 90 8.86 0.61 12.10
CA ARG A 90 9.29 1.21 13.37
C ARG A 90 9.20 0.25 14.57
N GLY A 91 8.81 -1.01 14.36
CA GLY A 91 8.57 -1.97 15.43
C GLY A 91 7.42 -1.56 16.37
N LEU A 92 6.51 -0.70 15.90
CA LEU A 92 5.39 -0.20 16.69
C LEU A 92 4.25 -1.22 16.69
N LYS A 93 3.44 -1.18 17.77
CA LYS A 93 2.15 -1.87 17.79
C LYS A 93 1.27 -1.25 16.70
N ILE A 94 0.86 -2.04 15.72
CA ILE A 94 0.11 -1.55 14.56
C ILE A 94 -1.28 -1.12 15.01
N GLN A 95 -1.57 0.17 14.84
CA GLN A 95 -2.90 0.76 14.92
C GLN A 95 -3.51 0.73 13.53
N LEU A 96 -4.71 0.15 13.42
CA LEU A 96 -5.43 0.12 12.16
C LEU A 96 -6.05 1.50 11.91
N PRO A 97 -6.04 1.99 10.67
CA PRO A 97 -6.70 3.25 10.34
C PRO A 97 -8.21 3.11 10.47
N ASP A 98 -8.84 4.06 11.18
CA ASP A 98 -10.30 4.15 11.39
C ASP A 98 -11.10 4.25 10.08
#